data_AF-W4IQG5-F1
#
_entry.id   AF-W4IQG5-F1
#
_cell.length_a   1.000
_cell.length_b   1.000
_cell.length_c   1.000
_cell.angle_alpha   90.00
_cell.angle_beta   90.00
_cell.angle_gamma   90.00
#
_symmetry.space_group_name_H-M   'P 1'
#
loop_
_entity.id
_entity.type
_entity.pdbx_description
1 polymer ?
#
loop_
_entity_poly.entity_id
_entity_poly.type
_entity_poly.pdbx_seq_one_letter_code
_entity_poly.pdbx_strand_id
1 'polypeptide(L)'
;MKEIMHDFDRQTSQRFEEYNERMNKNRQKCKEQCDKDIQQIIVKDKMEKSLAEKVEKGCLMCACGLGGGVAPFVGLFGGLAVNELKKDAAVAATEAGIKKAIEGVGKIFYLEDGSTIPWKEIIHAGNYNQKMPLVTIVNSIYNNCEDGQFAGGPLFCGASNSFTATRRRYVFSRSISEMAADAAEAAGNAANAKYAEMTSVGTIFSDPIVISAIVVVIIAVILLIIYLILRYRRKKKTNKKLQYTKLLNQ
;
A
#
# COMPACT_ATOMS: atom_id res chain seq x y z
N MET A 1 34.93 62.22 81.09
CA MET A 1 35.18 60.81 80.72
C MET A 1 33.89 60.00 80.54
N LYS A 2 32.85 60.18 81.40
CA LYS A 2 31.54 59.52 81.22
C LYS A 2 30.78 59.96 79.95
N GLU A 3 30.81 61.24 79.59
CA GLU A 3 30.11 61.76 78.40
C GLU A 3 30.69 61.25 77.07
N ILE A 4 32.03 61.21 76.96
CA ILE A 4 32.73 60.68 75.77
C ILE A 4 32.38 59.21 75.54
N MET A 5 32.29 58.42 76.61
CA MET A 5 31.94 56.99 76.50
C MET A 5 30.49 56.81 76.06
N HIS A 6 29.57 57.69 76.49
CA HIS A 6 28.17 57.65 76.11
C HIS A 6 27.93 58.07 74.64
N ASP A 7 28.75 58.98 74.10
CA ASP A 7 28.71 59.35 72.68
C ASP A 7 29.28 58.25 71.78
N PHE A 8 30.34 57.59 72.21
CA PHE A 8 30.87 56.40 71.51
C PHE A 8 29.82 55.28 71.46
N ASP A 9 29.17 54.97 72.58
CA ASP A 9 28.12 53.93 72.61
C ASP A 9 26.96 54.28 71.68
N ARG A 10 26.52 55.55 71.67
CA ARG A 10 25.47 56.02 70.78
C ARG A 10 25.85 55.91 69.30
N GLN A 11 27.05 56.33 68.92
CA GLN A 11 27.53 56.20 67.53
C GLN A 11 27.69 54.74 67.12
N THR A 12 28.16 53.89 68.03
CA THR A 12 28.35 52.46 67.76
C THR A 12 26.99 51.77 67.55
N SER A 13 25.99 52.11 68.38
CA SER A 13 24.61 51.62 68.25
C SER A 13 23.97 52.00 66.91
N GLN A 14 24.11 53.25 66.47
CA GLN A 14 23.58 53.71 65.18
C GLN A 14 24.22 52.97 64.00
N ARG A 15 25.54 52.74 64.04
CA ARG A 15 26.24 51.97 63.01
C ARG A 15 25.78 50.52 62.93
N PHE A 16 25.49 49.90 64.08
CA PHE A 16 24.95 48.54 64.13
C PHE A 16 23.54 48.46 63.55
N GLU A 17 22.68 49.45 63.82
CA GLU A 17 21.35 49.53 63.20
C GLU A 17 21.44 49.72 61.68
N GLU A 18 22.24 50.67 61.18
CA GLU A 18 22.43 50.88 59.74
C GLU A 18 23.05 49.66 59.02
N TYR A 19 23.91 48.90 59.72
CA TYR A 19 24.48 47.67 59.18
C TYR A 19 23.41 46.56 59.11
N ASN A 20 22.62 46.39 60.17
CA ASN A 20 21.51 45.43 60.20
C ASN A 20 20.45 45.73 59.14
N GLU A 21 20.09 47.00 58.94
CA GLU A 21 19.12 47.40 57.91
C GLU A 21 19.64 47.09 56.49
N ARG A 22 20.91 47.41 56.19
CA ARG A 22 21.53 47.06 54.90
C ARG A 22 21.58 45.55 54.68
N MET A 23 21.93 44.79 55.71
CA MET A 23 22.04 43.34 55.63
C MET A 23 20.67 42.69 55.40
N ASN A 24 19.63 43.18 56.08
CA ASN A 24 18.24 42.74 55.84
C ASN A 24 17.76 43.09 54.43
N LYS A 25 18.00 44.31 53.96
CA LYS A 25 17.58 44.76 52.61
C LYS A 25 18.24 43.92 51.51
N ASN A 26 19.52 43.57 51.67
CA ASN A 26 20.24 42.72 50.72
C ASN A 26 19.75 41.26 50.77
N ARG A 27 19.46 40.72 51.95
CA ARG A 27 18.84 39.38 52.08
C ARG A 27 17.48 39.31 51.38
N GLN A 28 16.67 40.37 51.52
CA GLN A 28 15.35 40.44 50.92
C GLN A 28 15.43 40.48 49.38
N LYS A 29 16.35 41.29 48.82
CA LYS A 29 16.62 41.31 47.37
C LYS A 29 17.06 39.96 46.81
N CYS A 30 17.96 39.26 47.50
CA CYS A 30 18.41 37.93 47.05
C CYS A 30 17.27 36.89 47.08
N LYS A 31 16.39 36.94 48.09
CA LYS A 31 15.19 36.08 48.14
C LYS A 31 14.24 36.35 46.97
N GLU A 32 13.92 37.61 46.72
CA GLU A 32 13.03 37.98 45.60
C GLU A 32 13.62 37.60 44.23
N GLN A 33 14.93 37.74 44.06
CA GLN A 33 15.60 37.33 42.83
C GLN A 33 15.53 35.81 42.63
N CYS A 34 15.82 35.04 43.69
CA CYS A 34 15.76 33.59 43.66
C CYS A 34 14.34 33.08 43.36
N ASP A 35 13.32 33.66 44.00
CA ASP A 35 11.92 33.28 43.77
C ASP A 35 11.47 33.57 42.32
N LYS A 36 11.92 34.70 41.74
CA LYS A 36 11.67 35.02 40.32
C LYS A 36 12.32 34.03 39.37
N ASP A 37 13.57 33.65 39.63
CA ASP A 37 14.29 32.69 38.80
C ASP A 37 13.66 31.30 38.87
N ILE A 38 13.26 30.85 40.07
CA ILE A 38 12.53 29.59 40.28
C ILE A 38 11.19 29.59 39.52
N GLN A 39 10.40 30.67 39.62
CA GLN A 39 9.15 30.84 38.88
C GLN A 39 9.38 30.73 37.35
N GLN A 40 10.43 31.37 36.84
CA GLN A 40 10.77 31.32 35.41
C GLN A 40 11.13 29.91 34.95
N ILE A 41 11.90 29.16 35.76
CA ILE A 41 12.30 27.78 35.46
C ILE A 41 11.06 26.87 35.42
N ILE A 42 10.16 27.00 36.39
CA ILE A 42 8.92 26.20 36.46
C ILE A 42 8.02 26.45 35.25
N VAL A 43 7.79 27.72 34.88
CA VAL A 43 6.96 28.09 33.73
C VAL A 43 7.56 27.54 32.42
N LYS A 44 8.89 27.59 32.29
CA LYS A 44 9.61 27.09 31.11
C LYS A 44 9.52 25.57 31.00
N ASP A 45 9.67 24.84 32.11
CA ASP A 45 9.57 23.38 32.13
C ASP A 45 8.13 22.91 31.81
N LYS A 46 7.12 23.64 32.29
CA LYS A 46 5.70 23.37 31.99
C LYS A 46 5.37 23.59 30.51
N MET A 47 5.89 24.64 29.89
CA MET A 47 5.77 24.89 28.46
C MET A 47 6.47 23.80 27.63
N GLU A 48 7.70 23.41 28.00
CA GLU A 48 8.43 22.33 27.32
C GLU A 48 7.70 20.98 27.42
N LYS A 49 7.13 20.64 28.59
CA LYS A 49 6.30 19.43 28.75
C LYS A 49 5.03 19.49 27.91
N SER A 50 4.33 20.62 27.88
CA SER A 50 3.10 20.76 27.06
C SER A 50 3.38 20.68 25.56
N LEU A 51 4.55 21.16 25.11
CA LEU A 51 4.96 21.05 23.72
C LEU A 51 5.38 19.62 23.36
N ALA A 52 6.07 18.92 24.26
CA ALA A 52 6.40 17.51 24.06
C ALA A 52 5.12 16.65 23.97
N GLU A 53 4.17 16.88 24.87
CA GLU A 53 2.88 16.16 24.89
C GLU A 53 2.05 16.45 23.63
N LYS A 54 2.07 17.70 23.13
CA LYS A 54 1.41 18.06 21.86
C LYS A 54 2.10 17.48 20.64
N VAL A 55 3.43 17.37 20.64
CA VAL A 55 4.19 16.73 19.55
C VAL A 55 3.97 15.22 19.56
N GLU A 56 3.87 14.60 20.73
CA GLU A 56 3.59 13.16 20.89
C GLU A 56 2.15 12.82 20.45
N LYS A 57 1.16 13.61 20.89
CA LYS A 57 -0.23 13.53 20.38
C LYS A 57 -0.32 13.86 18.90
N GLY A 58 0.47 14.81 18.41
CA GLY A 58 0.56 15.16 17.00
C GLY A 58 1.20 14.07 16.14
N CYS A 59 2.17 13.31 16.67
CA CYS A 59 2.80 12.19 15.97
C CYS A 59 1.90 10.96 15.94
N LEU A 60 1.14 10.70 17.01
CA LEU A 60 0.06 9.71 17.04
C LEU A 60 -1.09 10.08 16.10
N MET A 61 -1.44 11.37 15.99
CA MET A 61 -2.42 11.83 14.99
C MET A 61 -1.86 11.94 13.57
N CYS A 62 -0.56 12.12 13.35
CA CYS A 62 0.01 12.14 12.00
C CYS A 62 0.17 10.71 11.44
N ALA A 63 0.34 9.72 12.31
CA ALA A 63 0.27 8.30 11.95
C ALA A 63 -1.14 7.84 11.53
N CYS A 64 -2.20 8.51 11.99
CA CYS A 64 -3.60 8.12 11.67
C CYS A 64 -4.44 9.19 10.93
N GLY A 65 -4.03 10.45 10.85
CA GLY A 65 -4.90 11.60 10.51
C GLY A 65 -4.42 12.47 9.35
N LEU A 66 -3.21 12.26 8.83
CA LEU A 66 -2.76 12.84 7.55
C LEU A 66 -2.50 11.69 6.58
N GLY A 67 -3.58 11.11 6.06
CA GLY A 67 -3.60 10.02 5.08
C GLY A 67 -2.98 10.40 3.73
N GLY A 68 -1.65 10.61 3.68
CA GLY A 68 -0.95 10.94 2.43
C GLY A 68 0.56 10.71 2.40
N GLY A 69 1.22 10.33 3.50
CA GLY A 69 2.68 10.18 3.53
C GLY A 69 3.24 8.88 2.95
N VAL A 70 2.44 7.81 2.89
CA VAL A 70 2.85 6.49 2.40
C VAL A 70 2.47 6.27 0.93
N ALA A 71 1.55 7.09 0.39
CA ALA A 71 1.03 6.91 -0.97
C ALA A 71 2.04 7.18 -2.10
N PRO A 72 2.92 8.23 -2.06
CA PRO A 72 3.77 8.52 -3.20
C PRO A 72 4.88 7.48 -3.44
N PHE A 73 5.43 6.92 -2.35
CA PHE A 73 6.54 5.97 -2.45
C PHE A 73 6.08 4.54 -2.80
N VAL A 74 4.92 4.11 -2.28
CA VAL A 74 4.32 2.83 -2.70
C VAL A 74 3.78 2.93 -4.13
N GLY A 75 3.32 4.12 -4.57
CA GLY A 75 2.82 4.35 -5.92
C GLY A 75 3.88 4.27 -7.03
N LEU A 76 5.10 4.78 -6.79
CA LEU A 76 6.11 4.87 -7.86
C LEU A 76 6.91 3.58 -8.06
N PHE A 77 7.32 2.90 -6.98
CA PHE A 77 8.10 1.65 -7.09
C PHE A 77 7.21 0.40 -7.08
N GLY A 78 6.09 0.42 -6.33
CA GLY A 78 5.10 -0.66 -6.39
C GLY A 78 4.32 -0.67 -7.70
N GLY A 79 4.06 0.49 -8.29
CA GLY A 79 3.28 0.59 -9.54
C GLY A 79 3.97 -0.07 -10.75
N LEU A 80 5.30 0.00 -10.85
CA LEU A 80 6.04 -0.54 -12.00
C LEU A 80 6.10 -2.07 -11.98
N ALA A 81 6.46 -2.65 -10.83
CA ALA A 81 6.49 -4.11 -10.64
C ALA A 81 5.09 -4.74 -10.78
N VAL A 82 4.06 -4.09 -10.23
CA VAL A 82 2.67 -4.56 -10.34
C VAL A 82 2.17 -4.50 -11.79
N ASN A 83 2.63 -3.54 -12.60
CA ASN A 83 2.25 -3.45 -14.00
C ASN A 83 2.89 -4.53 -14.88
N GLU A 84 4.11 -4.96 -14.59
CA GLU A 84 4.74 -6.10 -15.28
C GLU A 84 4.05 -7.41 -14.90
N LEU A 85 3.83 -7.66 -13.61
CA LEU A 85 3.07 -8.84 -13.15
C LEU A 85 1.67 -8.93 -13.75
N LYS A 86 0.97 -7.79 -13.91
CA LYS A 86 -0.35 -7.75 -14.56
C LYS A 86 -0.30 -8.10 -16.05
N LYS A 87 0.78 -7.74 -16.75
CA LYS A 87 0.97 -8.10 -18.16
C LYS A 87 1.20 -9.60 -18.30
N ASP A 88 2.10 -10.16 -17.49
CA ASP A 88 2.40 -11.59 -17.50
C ASP A 88 1.18 -12.43 -17.09
N ALA A 89 0.44 -11.96 -16.08
CA ALA A 89 -0.82 -12.57 -15.66
C ALA A 89 -1.88 -12.55 -16.77
N ALA A 90 -1.96 -11.45 -17.55
CA ALA A 90 -2.88 -11.36 -18.68
C ALA A 90 -2.53 -12.35 -19.79
N VAL A 91 -1.24 -12.47 -20.15
CA VAL A 91 -0.77 -13.45 -21.16
C VAL A 91 -1.11 -14.87 -20.72
N ALA A 92 -0.73 -15.26 -19.50
CA ALA A 92 -0.99 -16.60 -19.01
C ALA A 92 -2.50 -16.90 -18.85
N ALA A 93 -3.31 -15.90 -18.51
CA ALA A 93 -4.76 -16.04 -18.47
C ALA A 93 -5.34 -16.30 -19.86
N THR A 94 -4.88 -15.59 -20.89
CA THR A 94 -5.33 -15.82 -22.27
C THR A 94 -4.94 -17.20 -22.79
N GLU A 95 -3.72 -17.67 -22.49
CA GLU A 95 -3.27 -19.02 -22.86
C GLU A 95 -4.11 -20.10 -22.17
N ALA A 96 -4.40 -19.94 -20.88
CA ALA A 96 -5.26 -20.86 -20.14
C ALA A 96 -6.69 -20.89 -20.70
N GLY A 97 -7.22 -19.72 -21.07
CA GLY A 97 -8.53 -19.58 -21.70
C GLY A 97 -8.59 -20.26 -23.07
N ILE A 98 -7.64 -19.98 -23.96
CA ILE A 98 -7.55 -20.60 -25.29
C ILE A 98 -7.48 -22.12 -25.17
N LYS A 99 -6.62 -22.64 -24.29
CA LYS A 99 -6.50 -24.08 -24.04
C LYS A 99 -7.84 -24.69 -23.62
N LYS A 100 -8.59 -24.01 -22.73
CA LYS A 100 -9.91 -24.50 -22.29
C LYS A 100 -10.99 -24.40 -23.36
N ALA A 101 -10.96 -23.36 -24.20
CA ALA A 101 -11.86 -23.25 -25.34
C ALA A 101 -11.64 -24.40 -26.33
N ILE A 102 -10.37 -24.69 -26.66
CA ILE A 102 -10.01 -25.80 -27.54
C ILE A 102 -10.48 -27.14 -26.96
N GLU A 103 -10.24 -27.38 -25.67
CA GLU A 103 -10.68 -28.61 -24.99
C GLU A 103 -12.22 -28.73 -24.98
N GLY A 104 -12.93 -27.64 -24.69
CA GLY A 104 -14.39 -27.61 -24.64
C GLY A 104 -15.01 -27.89 -26.01
N VAL A 105 -14.51 -27.23 -27.06
CA VAL A 105 -14.95 -27.45 -28.45
C VAL A 105 -14.57 -28.83 -28.94
N GLY A 106 -13.37 -29.32 -28.61
CA GLY A 106 -12.90 -30.66 -29.00
C GLY A 106 -13.76 -31.79 -28.45
N LYS A 107 -14.38 -31.60 -27.28
CA LYS A 107 -15.29 -32.57 -26.66
C LYS A 107 -16.67 -32.63 -27.31
N ILE A 108 -17.05 -31.63 -28.11
CA ILE A 108 -18.35 -31.60 -28.79
C ILE A 108 -18.40 -32.78 -29.77
N PHE A 109 -19.15 -33.83 -29.42
CA PHE A 109 -19.22 -35.08 -30.19
C PHE A 109 -17.86 -35.62 -30.66
N TYR A 110 -16.84 -35.54 -29.79
CA TYR A 110 -15.49 -36.01 -30.08
C TYR A 110 -14.86 -35.37 -31.33
N LEU A 111 -15.11 -34.08 -31.55
CA LEU A 111 -14.54 -33.30 -32.65
C LEU A 111 -13.00 -33.37 -32.70
N GLU A 112 -12.36 -33.50 -31.54
CA GLU A 112 -10.91 -33.67 -31.46
C GLU A 112 -10.40 -34.95 -32.15
N ASP A 113 -11.23 -36.00 -32.18
CA ASP A 113 -10.87 -37.30 -32.76
C ASP A 113 -11.26 -37.36 -34.24
N GLY A 114 -10.35 -36.86 -35.09
CA GLY A 114 -10.40 -37.09 -36.54
C GLY A 114 -10.98 -35.95 -37.38
N SER A 115 -11.21 -34.76 -36.81
CA SER A 115 -11.45 -33.56 -37.62
C SER A 115 -10.18 -33.19 -38.41
N THR A 116 -10.35 -32.95 -39.70
CA THR A 116 -9.28 -32.49 -40.62
C THR A 116 -9.24 -30.97 -40.75
N ILE A 117 -10.26 -30.29 -40.23
CA ILE A 117 -10.36 -28.83 -40.24
C ILE A 117 -9.40 -28.28 -39.17
N PRO A 118 -8.57 -27.27 -39.45
CA PRO A 118 -7.70 -26.63 -38.46
C PRO A 118 -8.48 -25.70 -37.51
N TRP A 119 -9.60 -26.18 -36.95
CA TRP A 119 -10.50 -25.39 -36.12
C TRP A 119 -9.83 -24.88 -34.83
N LYS A 120 -8.79 -25.58 -34.36
CA LYS A 120 -7.99 -25.16 -33.20
C LYS A 120 -7.27 -23.83 -33.45
N GLU A 121 -6.83 -23.57 -34.69
CA GLU A 121 -6.13 -22.35 -35.09
C GLU A 121 -7.07 -21.15 -35.23
N ILE A 122 -8.37 -21.41 -35.45
CA ILE A 122 -9.39 -20.38 -35.53
C ILE A 122 -9.70 -19.79 -34.14
N ILE A 123 -9.40 -20.53 -33.06
CA ILE A 123 -9.57 -20.07 -31.67
C ILE A 123 -8.30 -19.32 -31.24
N HIS A 124 -8.44 -18.04 -30.91
CA HIS A 124 -7.33 -17.18 -30.51
C HIS A 124 -7.75 -16.19 -29.41
N ALA A 125 -6.80 -15.36 -28.95
CA ALA A 125 -6.99 -14.43 -27.83
C ALA A 125 -8.17 -13.45 -27.98
N GLY A 126 -8.64 -13.21 -29.22
CA GLY A 126 -9.75 -12.30 -29.50
C GLY A 126 -11.14 -12.92 -29.40
N ASN A 127 -11.26 -14.26 -29.41
CA ASN A 127 -12.55 -14.94 -29.56
C ASN A 127 -12.79 -16.12 -28.59
N TYR A 128 -11.76 -16.61 -27.90
CA TYR A 128 -11.82 -17.85 -27.09
C TYR A 128 -12.86 -17.86 -25.96
N ASN A 129 -13.31 -16.70 -25.49
CA ASN A 129 -14.31 -16.55 -24.44
C ASN A 129 -15.64 -15.96 -24.95
N GLN A 130 -15.77 -15.75 -26.25
CA GLN A 130 -16.94 -15.15 -26.85
C GLN A 130 -17.89 -16.24 -27.37
N LYS A 131 -19.12 -16.27 -26.84
CA LYS A 131 -20.12 -17.30 -27.18
C LYS A 131 -20.39 -17.35 -28.69
N MET A 132 -20.66 -16.21 -29.32
CA MET A 132 -21.04 -16.16 -30.73
C MET A 132 -19.95 -16.66 -31.70
N PRO A 133 -18.68 -16.22 -31.61
CA PRO A 133 -17.61 -16.77 -32.45
C PRO A 133 -17.43 -18.28 -32.32
N LEU A 134 -17.46 -18.83 -31.09
CA LEU A 134 -17.34 -20.27 -30.88
C LEU A 134 -18.52 -21.04 -31.48
N VAL A 135 -19.73 -20.50 -31.35
CA VAL A 135 -20.92 -21.02 -32.05
C VAL A 135 -20.74 -20.99 -33.57
N THR A 136 -20.20 -19.90 -34.13
CA THR A 136 -19.95 -19.79 -35.57
C THR A 136 -18.90 -20.80 -36.05
N ILE A 137 -17.83 -21.01 -35.30
CA ILE A 137 -16.80 -22.01 -35.61
C ILE A 137 -17.44 -23.39 -35.70
N VAL A 138 -18.18 -23.81 -34.66
CA VAL A 138 -18.78 -25.14 -34.61
C VAL A 138 -19.85 -25.33 -35.70
N ASN A 139 -20.64 -24.29 -36.02
CA ASN A 139 -21.58 -24.35 -37.14
C ASN A 139 -20.88 -24.41 -38.51
N SER A 140 -19.73 -23.76 -38.67
CA SER A 140 -18.94 -23.88 -39.90
C SER A 140 -18.47 -25.32 -40.11
N ILE A 141 -18.02 -25.99 -39.05
CA ILE A 141 -17.63 -27.40 -39.06
C ILE A 141 -18.82 -28.29 -39.40
N TYR A 142 -19.98 -28.01 -38.81
CA TYR A 142 -21.23 -28.70 -39.12
C TYR A 142 -21.58 -28.61 -40.61
N ASN A 143 -21.47 -27.44 -41.24
CA ASN A 143 -21.75 -27.29 -42.68
C ASN A 143 -20.78 -28.13 -43.55
N ASN A 144 -19.53 -28.31 -43.12
CA ASN A 144 -18.56 -29.16 -43.83
C ASN A 144 -18.84 -30.66 -43.73
N CYS A 145 -19.75 -31.10 -42.86
CA CYS A 145 -20.21 -32.48 -42.81
C CYS A 145 -21.26 -32.79 -43.90
N GLU A 146 -21.88 -31.78 -44.51
CA GLU A 146 -22.95 -31.96 -45.50
C GLU A 146 -22.40 -32.24 -46.92
N ASP A 147 -21.15 -31.88 -47.21
CA ASP A 147 -20.51 -32.03 -48.53
C ASP A 147 -19.98 -33.45 -48.83
N GLY A 148 -20.42 -34.47 -48.09
CA GLY A 148 -19.97 -35.86 -48.26
C GLY A 148 -18.53 -36.14 -47.80
N GLN A 149 -17.85 -35.14 -47.22
CA GLN A 149 -16.55 -35.27 -46.60
C GLN A 149 -16.70 -35.35 -45.08
N PHE A 150 -15.98 -36.28 -44.43
CA PHE A 150 -15.89 -36.36 -42.96
C PHE A 150 -14.93 -35.29 -42.40
N ALA A 151 -14.92 -34.09 -43.01
CA ALA A 151 -13.94 -33.06 -42.70
C ALA A 151 -14.06 -32.57 -41.25
N GLY A 152 -15.29 -32.52 -40.72
CA GLY A 152 -15.59 -32.26 -39.31
C GLY A 152 -15.32 -33.41 -38.35
N GLY A 153 -14.84 -34.57 -38.83
CA GLY A 153 -14.52 -35.74 -38.04
C GLY A 153 -15.62 -36.82 -38.07
N PRO A 154 -15.23 -38.11 -38.00
CA PRO A 154 -16.15 -39.22 -38.21
C PRO A 154 -17.27 -39.28 -37.16
N LEU A 155 -16.96 -39.01 -35.89
CA LEU A 155 -17.94 -39.05 -34.79
C LEU A 155 -18.87 -37.83 -34.81
N PHE A 156 -18.31 -36.63 -34.99
CA PHE A 156 -19.10 -35.39 -35.07
C PHE A 156 -20.03 -35.39 -36.29
N CYS A 157 -19.52 -35.68 -37.48
CA CYS A 157 -20.35 -35.77 -38.69
C CYS A 157 -21.30 -36.98 -38.66
N GLY A 158 -20.89 -38.10 -38.06
CA GLY A 158 -21.76 -39.27 -37.84
C GLY A 158 -22.97 -38.93 -36.97
N ALA A 159 -22.76 -38.19 -35.87
CA ALA A 159 -23.83 -37.68 -35.04
C ALA A 159 -24.76 -36.74 -35.85
N SER A 160 -24.19 -35.75 -36.54
CA SER A 160 -24.92 -34.83 -37.42
C SER A 160 -25.84 -35.55 -38.42
N ASN A 161 -25.29 -36.55 -39.13
CA ASN A 161 -26.02 -37.33 -40.14
C ASN A 161 -27.16 -38.14 -39.52
N SER A 162 -26.97 -38.71 -38.32
CA SER A 162 -28.02 -39.43 -37.59
C SER A 162 -29.20 -38.52 -37.20
N PHE A 163 -28.91 -37.31 -36.71
CA PHE A 163 -29.95 -36.31 -36.42
C PHE A 163 -30.65 -35.83 -37.69
N THR A 164 -29.93 -35.69 -38.79
CA THR A 164 -30.51 -35.32 -40.09
C THR A 164 -31.43 -36.41 -40.63
N ALA A 165 -31.02 -37.68 -40.56
CA ALA A 165 -31.84 -38.83 -40.99
C ALA A 165 -33.16 -38.94 -40.20
N THR A 166 -33.17 -38.53 -38.93
CA THR A 166 -34.37 -38.54 -38.06
C THR A 166 -35.20 -37.25 -38.13
N ARG A 167 -34.92 -36.34 -39.09
CA ARG A 167 -35.56 -35.02 -39.24
C ARG A 167 -35.40 -34.10 -38.01
N ARG A 168 -34.33 -34.26 -37.24
CA ARG A 168 -34.00 -33.49 -36.02
C ARG A 168 -32.80 -32.55 -36.19
N ARG A 169 -32.55 -32.08 -37.41
CA ARG A 169 -31.41 -31.18 -37.74
C ARG A 169 -31.34 -29.95 -36.82
N TYR A 170 -32.48 -29.31 -36.55
CA TYR A 170 -32.55 -28.14 -35.67
C TYR A 170 -32.11 -28.44 -34.23
N VAL A 171 -32.35 -29.65 -33.73
CA VAL A 171 -31.95 -30.08 -32.39
C VAL A 171 -30.43 -30.20 -32.32
N PHE A 172 -29.82 -30.80 -33.35
CA PHE A 172 -28.38 -30.93 -33.42
C PHE A 172 -27.68 -29.58 -33.48
N SER A 173 -28.10 -28.70 -34.41
CA SER A 173 -27.54 -27.35 -34.55
C SER A 173 -27.69 -26.53 -33.26
N ARG A 174 -28.82 -26.64 -32.57
CA ARG A 174 -29.01 -26.01 -31.27
C ARG A 174 -28.08 -26.58 -30.20
N SER A 175 -27.96 -27.90 -30.12
CA SER A 175 -27.12 -28.58 -29.13
C SER A 175 -25.63 -28.25 -29.28
N ILE A 176 -25.10 -28.25 -30.52
CA ILE A 176 -23.70 -27.88 -30.76
C ILE A 176 -23.45 -26.39 -30.46
N SER A 177 -24.45 -25.53 -30.70
CA SER A 177 -24.37 -24.10 -30.37
C SER A 177 -24.37 -23.87 -28.85
N GLU A 178 -25.23 -24.56 -28.12
CA GLU A 178 -25.26 -24.50 -26.64
C GLU A 178 -23.92 -24.99 -26.05
N MET A 179 -23.42 -26.14 -26.50
CA MET A 179 -22.12 -26.65 -26.03
C MET A 179 -20.94 -25.73 -26.38
N ALA A 180 -20.96 -25.09 -27.55
CA ALA A 180 -19.94 -24.12 -27.93
C ALA A 180 -19.99 -22.85 -27.06
N ALA A 181 -21.19 -22.40 -26.71
CA ALA A 181 -21.39 -21.29 -25.79
C ALA A 181 -20.92 -21.63 -24.36
N ASP A 182 -21.17 -22.85 -23.90
CA ASP A 182 -20.68 -23.36 -22.60
C ASP A 182 -19.16 -23.48 -22.59
N ALA A 183 -18.55 -23.92 -23.70
CA ALA A 183 -17.10 -23.96 -23.87
C ALA A 183 -16.49 -22.54 -23.78
N ALA A 184 -17.13 -21.53 -24.40
CA ALA A 184 -16.71 -20.13 -24.30
C ALA A 184 -16.77 -19.61 -22.86
N GLU A 185 -17.83 -19.95 -22.13
CA GLU A 185 -18.01 -19.55 -20.74
C GLU A 185 -16.97 -20.22 -19.82
N ALA A 186 -16.75 -21.53 -19.98
CA ALA A 186 -15.72 -22.26 -19.25
C ALA A 186 -14.31 -21.70 -19.55
N ALA A 187 -14.04 -21.32 -20.79
CA ALA A 187 -12.78 -20.70 -21.19
C ALA A 187 -12.59 -19.31 -20.56
N GLY A 188 -13.63 -18.48 -20.52
CA GLY A 188 -13.63 -17.20 -19.81
C GLY A 188 -13.37 -17.37 -18.31
N ASN A 189 -14.05 -18.33 -17.68
CA ASN A 189 -13.86 -18.65 -16.27
C ASN A 189 -12.44 -19.14 -15.97
N ALA A 190 -11.86 -19.98 -16.83
CA ALA A 190 -10.49 -20.46 -16.68
C ALA A 190 -9.46 -19.32 -16.81
N ALA A 191 -9.64 -18.41 -17.76
CA ALA A 191 -8.79 -17.22 -17.90
C ALA A 191 -8.88 -16.34 -16.64
N ASN A 192 -10.10 -16.05 -16.16
CA ASN A 192 -10.31 -15.25 -14.96
C ASN A 192 -9.70 -15.89 -13.71
N ALA A 193 -9.87 -17.21 -13.54
CA ALA A 193 -9.27 -17.94 -12.43
C ALA A 193 -7.74 -17.86 -12.46
N LYS A 194 -7.13 -18.01 -13.64
CA LYS A 194 -5.67 -17.94 -13.79
C LYS A 194 -5.13 -16.53 -13.54
N TYR A 195 -5.84 -15.51 -14.02
CA TYR A 195 -5.50 -14.12 -13.75
C TYR A 195 -5.57 -13.81 -12.24
N ALA A 196 -6.61 -14.27 -11.56
CA ALA A 196 -6.79 -14.08 -10.12
C ALA A 196 -5.72 -14.81 -9.29
N GLU A 197 -5.30 -16.00 -9.70
CA GLU A 197 -4.20 -16.76 -9.08
C GLU A 197 -2.89 -15.96 -9.12
N MET A 198 -2.52 -15.43 -10.30
CA MET A 198 -1.25 -14.72 -10.48
C MET A 198 -1.26 -13.31 -9.88
N THR A 199 -2.42 -12.65 -9.84
CA THR A 199 -2.56 -11.30 -9.26
C THR A 199 -2.93 -11.31 -7.78
N SER A 200 -2.95 -12.48 -7.15
CA SER A 200 -3.31 -12.61 -5.75
C SER A 200 -2.37 -11.82 -4.83
N VAL A 201 -2.90 -11.37 -3.70
CA VAL A 201 -2.12 -10.69 -2.65
C VAL A 201 -0.93 -11.57 -2.22
N GLY A 202 -1.14 -12.87 -2.08
CA GLY A 202 -0.09 -13.82 -1.70
C GLY A 202 1.06 -13.89 -2.70
N THR A 203 0.78 -13.86 -4.01
CA THR A 203 1.83 -13.89 -5.04
C THR A 203 2.58 -12.56 -5.13
N ILE A 204 1.89 -11.43 -5.01
CA ILE A 204 2.52 -10.09 -5.03
C ILE A 204 3.47 -9.89 -3.84
N PHE A 205 3.07 -10.32 -2.64
CA PHE A 205 3.91 -10.18 -1.44
C PHE A 205 4.98 -11.27 -1.29
N SER A 206 4.96 -12.28 -2.16
CA SER A 206 6.02 -13.30 -2.24
C SER A 206 7.07 -12.97 -3.30
N ASP A 207 6.84 -11.96 -4.15
CA ASP A 207 7.80 -11.54 -5.15
C ASP A 207 9.07 -10.95 -4.48
N PRO A 208 10.25 -11.54 -4.72
CA PRO A 208 11.51 -11.04 -4.16
C PRO A 208 11.77 -9.56 -4.43
N ILE A 209 11.31 -9.05 -5.58
CA ILE A 209 11.47 -7.65 -5.97
C ILE A 209 10.63 -6.76 -5.06
N VAL A 210 9.37 -7.15 -4.80
CA VAL A 210 8.45 -6.41 -3.94
C VAL A 210 8.95 -6.44 -2.49
N ILE A 211 9.39 -7.60 -2.01
CA ILE A 211 9.95 -7.73 -0.66
C ILE A 211 11.18 -6.84 -0.48
N SER A 212 12.10 -6.84 -1.46
CA SER A 212 13.30 -5.97 -1.43
C SER A 212 12.93 -4.49 -1.35
N ALA A 213 11.97 -4.05 -2.17
CA ALA A 213 11.48 -2.67 -2.14
C ALA A 213 10.87 -2.29 -0.78
N ILE A 214 10.07 -3.17 -0.18
CA ILE A 214 9.48 -2.96 1.16
C ILE A 214 10.59 -2.80 2.21
N VAL A 215 11.61 -3.67 2.20
CA VAL A 215 12.72 -3.60 3.15
C VAL A 215 13.48 -2.28 3.02
N VAL A 216 13.75 -1.82 1.80
CA VAL A 216 14.43 -0.53 1.56
C VAL A 216 13.60 0.65 2.09
N VAL A 217 12.28 0.65 1.88
CA VAL A 217 11.38 1.70 2.40
C VAL A 217 11.38 1.70 3.93
N ILE A 218 11.33 0.53 4.57
CA ILE A 218 11.40 0.42 6.04
C ILE A 218 12.70 1.01 6.58
N ILE A 219 13.84 0.67 5.96
CA ILE A 219 15.15 1.23 6.35
C ILE A 219 15.16 2.75 6.20
N ALA A 220 14.64 3.29 5.09
CA ALA A 220 14.55 4.73 4.87
C ALA A 220 13.69 5.44 5.93
N VAL A 221 12.56 4.86 6.32
CA VAL A 221 11.69 5.39 7.38
C VAL A 221 12.39 5.38 8.74
N ILE A 222 13.10 4.29 9.08
CA ILE A 222 13.89 4.21 10.33
C ILE A 222 14.96 5.31 10.36
N LEU A 223 15.71 5.49 9.26
CA LEU A 223 16.72 6.54 9.16
C LEU A 223 16.11 7.94 9.28
N LEU A 224 14.93 8.16 8.68
CA LEU A 224 14.21 9.44 8.77
C LEU A 224 13.77 9.74 10.21
N ILE A 225 13.24 8.75 10.93
CA ILE A 225 12.85 8.88 12.34
C ILE A 225 14.08 9.22 13.20
N ILE A 226 15.17 8.47 13.06
CA ILE A 226 16.43 8.73 13.78
C ILE A 226 16.93 10.15 13.48
N TYR A 227 16.94 10.55 12.21
CA TYR A 227 17.35 11.89 11.79
C TYR A 227 16.50 12.98 12.45
N LEU A 228 15.18 12.83 12.48
CA LEU A 228 14.28 13.80 13.13
C LEU A 228 14.55 13.90 14.64
N ILE A 229 14.76 12.78 15.33
CA ILE A 229 15.13 12.76 16.76
C ILE A 229 16.46 13.50 16.98
N LEU A 230 17.49 13.19 16.19
CA LEU A 230 18.80 13.84 16.30
C LEU A 230 18.71 15.35 16.00
N ARG A 231 17.94 15.75 14.99
CA ARG A 231 17.71 17.15 14.64
C ARG A 231 17.01 17.89 15.78
N TYR A 232 15.99 17.27 16.37
CA TYR A 232 15.28 17.83 17.52
C TYR A 232 16.23 18.05 18.71
N ARG A 233 17.07 17.05 19.05
CA ARG A 233 18.06 17.17 20.14
C ARG A 233 19.09 18.27 19.88
N ARG A 234 19.61 18.41 18.66
CA ARG A 234 20.56 19.49 18.31
C ARG A 234 19.95 20.87 18.50
N LYS A 235 18.72 21.08 18.00
CA LYS A 235 18.03 22.37 18.10
C LYS A 235 17.74 22.76 19.55
N LYS A 236 17.40 21.79 20.41
CA LYS A 236 17.26 22.01 21.86
C LYS A 236 18.59 22.44 22.50
N LYS A 237 19.72 21.80 22.13
CA LYS A 237 21.05 22.14 22.65
C LYS A 237 21.49 23.57 22.26
N THR A 238 21.28 23.99 21.01
CA THR A 238 21.64 25.35 20.55
C THR A 238 20.80 26.43 21.23
N ASN A 239 19.49 26.21 21.39
CA ASN A 239 18.61 27.15 22.08
C ASN A 239 19.00 27.35 23.55
N LYS A 240 19.38 26.27 24.24
CA LYS A 240 19.90 26.37 25.61
C LYS A 240 21.19 27.19 25.67
N LYS A 241 22.16 26.95 24.77
CA LYS A 241 23.41 27.74 24.72
C LYS A 241 23.18 29.23 24.51
N LEU A 242 22.23 29.59 23.65
CA LEU A 242 21.88 30.98 23.33
C LEU A 242 21.24 31.71 24.53
N GLN A 243 20.53 30.97 25.39
CA GLN A 243 19.98 31.53 26.64
C GLN A 243 21.07 31.77 27.68
N TYR A 244 22.02 30.84 27.86
CA TYR A 244 23.13 31.02 28.79
C TYR A 244 24.08 32.17 28.39
N THR A 245 24.34 32.34 27.09
CA THR A 245 25.17 33.46 26.59
C THR A 245 24.51 34.82 26.81
N LYS A 246 23.18 34.91 26.74
CA LYS A 246 22.46 36.15 27.09
C LYS A 246 22.55 36.50 28.57
N LEU A 247 22.49 35.50 29.46
CA LEU A 247 22.59 35.70 30.91
C LEU A 247 24.01 36.10 31.37
N LEU A 248 25.05 35.66 30.65
CA LEU A 248 26.45 35.97 31.00
C LEU A 248 26.94 37.34 30.53
N ASN A 249 26.26 37.94 29.53
CA ASN A 249 26.63 39.24 28.96
C ASN A 249 25.83 40.42 29.57
N GLN A 250 25.16 40.17 30.69
CA GLN A 250 24.34 41.13 31.42
C GLN A 250 24.97 41.40 32.79
#